data_AF-C4WVZ4-F1
#
_entry.id   AF-C4WVZ4-F1
#
_cell.length_a   1.000
_cell.length_b   1.000
_cell.length_c   1.000
_cell.angle_alpha   90.00
_cell.angle_beta   90.00
_cell.angle_gamma   90.00
#
_symmetry.space_group_name_H-M   'P 1'
#
loop_
_entity.id
_entity.type
_entity.pdbx_description
1 polymer ?
#
loop_
_entity_poly.entity_id
_entity_poly.type
_entity_poly.pdbx_seq_one_letter_code
_entity_poly.pdbx_strand_id
1 'polypeptide(L)'
;MDELNSRKRPESDELVHWCHGAPGVIYLLAKAYLVFKEPSYLECCLKCGDLVWTKGLLKKGPGLCHGIAGNGYVFLLLYRLTGDKKHLNRAVQFGKFIFTDECIQGSRRPDNLYSLYEGLAGTVCYLSDLTQPEKASFPFLDVF
;
A
#
# COMPACT_ATOMS: atom_id res chain seq x y z
N MET A 1 18.43 -19.01 20.73
CA MET A 1 17.96 -17.74 21.32
C MET A 1 16.67 -17.42 20.59
N ASP A 2 15.55 -17.89 21.15
CA ASP A 2 14.23 -17.83 20.51
C ASP A 2 13.65 -16.41 20.58
N GLU A 3 13.99 -15.55 19.63
CA GLU A 3 13.32 -14.23 19.51
C GLU A 3 11.94 -14.33 18.84
N LEU A 4 11.49 -15.52 18.43
CA LEU A 4 10.25 -15.73 17.67
C LEU A 4 9.05 -16.18 18.49
N ASN A 5 9.12 -16.14 19.83
CA ASN A 5 7.93 -16.27 20.68
C ASN A 5 7.12 -14.96 20.71
N SER A 6 6.89 -14.35 19.54
CA SER A 6 5.99 -13.23 19.41
C SER A 6 4.56 -13.75 19.61
N ARG A 7 3.82 -13.19 20.56
CA ARG A 7 2.36 -13.35 20.63
C ARG A 7 1.82 -12.93 19.26
N LYS A 8 1.39 -13.90 18.44
CA LYS A 8 0.71 -13.61 17.19
C LYS A 8 -0.46 -12.69 17.53
N ARG A 9 -0.51 -11.53 16.87
CA ARG A 9 -1.69 -10.67 16.96
C ARG A 9 -2.89 -11.50 16.49
N PRO A 10 -4.05 -11.38 17.16
CA PRO A 10 -5.27 -11.95 16.61
C PRO A 10 -5.49 -11.37 15.22
N GLU A 11 -6.14 -12.12 14.33
CA GLU A 11 -6.31 -11.73 12.93
C GLU A 11 -7.02 -10.37 12.78
N SER A 12 -7.89 -10.02 13.73
CA SER A 12 -8.54 -8.71 13.83
C SER A 12 -7.59 -7.54 14.01
N ASP A 13 -6.39 -7.79 14.52
CA ASP A 13 -5.39 -6.80 14.92
C ASP A 13 -4.15 -6.82 14.00
N GLU A 14 -4.25 -7.55 12.88
CA GLU A 14 -3.23 -7.61 11.84
C GLU A 14 -3.02 -6.21 11.23
N LEU A 15 -1.76 -5.78 11.14
CA LEU A 15 -1.42 -4.50 10.53
C LEU A 15 -1.18 -4.70 9.04
N VAL A 16 -2.01 -4.04 8.23
CA VAL A 16 -1.87 -4.01 6.77
C VAL A 16 -1.46 -2.59 6.37
N HIS A 17 -0.28 -2.18 6.84
CA HIS A 17 0.24 -0.82 6.70
C HIS A 17 1.58 -0.80 5.96
N TRP A 18 1.96 0.35 5.40
CA TRP A 18 3.31 0.53 4.87
C TRP A 18 4.36 0.42 5.97
N CYS A 19 4.15 1.06 7.12
CA CYS A 19 5.12 1.00 8.21
C CYS A 19 5.23 -0.38 8.87
N HIS A 20 4.18 -1.21 8.81
CA HIS A 20 4.14 -2.54 9.42
C HIS A 20 3.17 -3.43 8.63
N GLY A 21 3.72 -4.37 7.85
CA GLY A 21 2.94 -5.37 7.13
C GLY A 21 3.30 -5.48 5.64
N ALA A 22 2.50 -6.26 4.91
CA ALA A 22 2.70 -6.52 3.49
C ALA A 22 2.85 -5.25 2.62
N PRO A 23 2.11 -4.13 2.85
CA PRO A 23 2.30 -2.93 2.05
C PRO A 23 3.69 -2.31 2.14
N GLY A 24 4.45 -2.54 3.21
CA GLY A 24 5.85 -2.12 3.30
C GLY A 24 6.82 -3.15 2.74
N VAL A 25 6.58 -4.43 3.05
CA VAL A 25 7.46 -5.55 2.66
C VAL A 25 7.56 -5.68 1.13
N ILE A 26 6.48 -5.38 0.40
CA ILE A 26 6.45 -5.52 -1.06
C ILE A 26 7.55 -4.72 -1.77
N TYR A 27 7.97 -3.55 -1.24
CA TYR A 27 9.01 -2.75 -1.89
C TYR A 27 10.37 -3.44 -1.88
N LEU A 28 10.73 -4.10 -0.77
CA LEU A 28 11.95 -4.91 -0.69
C LEU A 28 11.88 -6.10 -1.65
N LEU A 29 10.74 -6.81 -1.68
CA LEU A 29 10.53 -7.95 -2.57
C LEU A 29 10.59 -7.54 -4.04
N ALA A 30 10.00 -6.40 -4.38
CA ALA A 30 10.05 -5.82 -5.72
C ALA A 30 11.49 -5.53 -6.14
N LYS A 31 12.27 -4.86 -5.27
CA LYS A 31 13.68 -4.58 -5.57
C LYS A 31 14.48 -5.88 -5.72
N ALA A 32 14.26 -6.85 -4.84
CA ALA A 32 14.89 -8.17 -4.92
C ALA A 32 14.56 -8.88 -6.23
N TYR A 33 13.30 -8.87 -6.66
CA TYR A 33 12.91 -9.40 -7.97
C TYR A 33 13.64 -8.70 -9.11
N LEU A 34 13.73 -7.36 -9.08
CA LEU A 34 14.40 -6.58 -10.13
C LEU A 34 15.90 -6.87 -10.21
N VAL A 35 16.57 -7.14 -9.08
CA VAL A 35 18.01 -7.42 -9.01
C VAL A 35 18.33 -8.87 -9.32
N PHE A 36 17.68 -9.81 -8.61
CA PHE A 36 18.03 -11.24 -8.66
C PHE A 36 17.27 -12.00 -9.74
N LYS A 37 16.17 -11.45 -10.26
CA LYS A 37 15.31 -12.08 -11.28
C LYS A 37 14.69 -13.43 -10.86
N GLU A 38 14.70 -13.74 -9.58
CA GLU A 38 14.08 -14.96 -9.04
C GLU A 38 12.54 -14.84 -9.00
N PRO A 39 11.79 -15.76 -9.66
CA PRO A 39 10.33 -15.67 -9.75
C PRO A 39 9.61 -15.68 -8.40
N SER A 40 10.20 -16.31 -7.38
CA SER A 40 9.64 -16.40 -6.03
C SER A 40 9.42 -15.03 -5.38
N TYR A 41 10.27 -14.04 -5.67
CA TYR A 41 10.09 -12.68 -5.16
C TYR A 41 8.85 -12.00 -5.78
N LEU A 42 8.63 -12.19 -7.08
CA LEU A 42 7.44 -11.68 -7.75
C LEU A 42 6.17 -12.37 -7.21
N GLU A 43 6.21 -13.68 -7.01
CA GLU A 43 5.10 -14.42 -6.39
C GLU A 43 4.74 -13.87 -5.00
N CYS A 44 5.76 -13.57 -4.18
CA CYS A 44 5.55 -12.92 -2.88
C CYS A 44 4.95 -11.51 -3.02
N CYS A 45 5.36 -10.72 -4.03
CA CYS A 45 4.75 -9.42 -4.30
C CYS A 45 3.26 -9.55 -4.64
N LEU A 46 2.89 -10.54 -5.47
CA LEU A 46 1.50 -10.80 -5.84
C LEU A 46 0.66 -11.20 -4.61
N LYS A 47 1.20 -12.06 -3.74
CA LYS A 47 0.56 -12.41 -2.45
C LYS A 47 0.36 -11.20 -1.55
N CYS A 48 1.33 -10.30 -1.48
CA CYS A 48 1.17 -9.03 -0.76
C CYS A 48 0.01 -8.20 -1.36
N GLY A 49 -0.05 -8.11 -2.69
CA GLY A 49 -1.13 -7.43 -3.40
C GLY A 49 -2.52 -8.01 -3.12
N ASP A 50 -2.65 -9.33 -3.05
CA ASP A 50 -3.93 -9.97 -2.75
C ASP A 50 -4.36 -9.81 -1.28
N LEU A 51 -3.42 -9.81 -0.33
CA LEU A 51 -3.69 -9.45 1.05
C LEU A 51 -4.19 -8.01 1.17
N VAL A 52 -3.51 -7.07 0.51
CA VAL A 52 -3.90 -5.65 0.50
C VAL A 52 -5.24 -5.44 -0.19
N TRP A 53 -5.55 -6.21 -1.23
CA TRP A 53 -6.87 -6.15 -1.85
C TRP A 53 -7.99 -6.58 -0.89
N THR A 54 -7.72 -7.60 -0.07
CA THR A 54 -8.71 -8.17 0.85
C THR A 54 -8.88 -7.33 2.12
N LYS A 55 -7.79 -6.76 2.65
CA LYS A 55 -7.75 -6.14 3.99
C LYS A 55 -7.24 -4.69 4.01
N GLY A 56 -6.89 -4.11 2.86
CA GLY A 56 -6.16 -2.84 2.78
C GLY A 56 -7.01 -1.56 2.84
N LEU A 57 -8.35 -1.67 2.91
CA LEU A 57 -9.23 -0.51 3.13
C LEU A 57 -9.29 -0.19 4.63
N LEU A 58 -8.35 0.64 5.07
CA LEU A 58 -8.12 0.92 6.49
C LEU A 58 -9.06 1.98 7.04
N LYS A 59 -9.53 1.78 8.27
CA LYS A 59 -10.30 2.78 9.04
C LYS A 59 -9.43 3.85 9.72
N LYS A 60 -8.11 3.79 9.53
CA LYS A 60 -7.13 4.69 10.19
C LYS A 60 -6.96 6.03 9.45
N GLY A 61 -7.54 6.17 8.25
CA GLY A 61 -7.51 7.39 7.46
C GLY A 61 -6.87 7.20 6.08
N PRO A 62 -6.79 8.28 5.27
CA PRO A 62 -6.43 8.18 3.87
C PRO A 62 -4.92 8.34 3.58
N GLY A 63 -4.07 8.56 4.60
CA GLY A 63 -2.64 8.87 4.41
C GLY A 63 -1.75 7.72 3.88
N LEU A 64 -0.44 7.97 3.82
CA LEU A 64 0.53 7.04 3.23
C LEU A 64 1.09 5.99 4.20
N CYS A 65 1.38 6.35 5.44
CA CYS A 65 2.11 5.48 6.36
C CYS A 65 1.30 4.23 6.76
N HIS A 66 0.00 4.43 6.96
CA HIS A 66 -0.94 3.43 7.46
C HIS A 66 -2.37 3.82 7.09
N GLY A 67 -2.56 4.23 5.84
CA GLY A 67 -3.85 4.65 5.30
C GLY A 67 -4.10 4.08 3.90
N ILE A 68 -5.28 4.39 3.37
CA ILE A 68 -5.76 3.84 2.10
C ILE A 68 -4.85 4.23 0.93
N ALA A 69 -4.36 5.48 0.87
CA ALA A 69 -3.47 5.91 -0.21
C ALA A 69 -2.15 5.12 -0.22
N GLY A 70 -1.55 4.90 0.96
CA GLY A 70 -0.34 4.10 1.09
C GLY A 70 -0.51 2.67 0.61
N ASN A 71 -1.65 2.06 0.93
CA ASN A 71 -2.01 0.73 0.43
C ASN A 71 -2.34 0.75 -1.07
N GLY A 72 -2.88 1.84 -1.60
CA GLY A 72 -3.11 2.02 -3.03
C GLY A 72 -1.84 1.99 -3.86
N TYR A 73 -0.72 2.52 -3.34
CA TYR A 73 0.59 2.47 -4.00
C TYR A 73 1.11 1.05 -4.23
N VAL A 74 0.70 0.06 -3.43
CA VAL A 74 1.03 -1.35 -3.64
C VAL A 74 0.60 -1.80 -5.03
N PHE A 75 -0.57 -1.34 -5.48
CA PHE A 75 -1.10 -1.70 -6.80
C PHE A 75 -0.45 -0.92 -7.94
N LEU A 76 -0.02 0.33 -7.70
CA LEU A 76 0.79 1.08 -8.66
C LEU A 76 2.15 0.43 -8.86
N LEU A 77 2.79 -0.02 -7.78
CA LEU A 77 4.02 -0.79 -7.84
C LEU A 77 3.83 -2.10 -8.63
N LEU A 78 2.81 -2.89 -8.31
CA LEU A 78 2.51 -4.14 -9.01
C LEU A 78 2.20 -3.90 -10.50
N TYR A 79 1.50 -2.82 -10.84
CA TYR A 79 1.27 -2.44 -12.22
C TYR A 79 2.59 -2.13 -12.94
N ARG A 80 3.49 -1.33 -12.34
CA ARG A 80 4.82 -1.04 -12.93
C ARG A 80 5.67 -2.30 -13.09
N LEU A 81 5.58 -3.26 -12.15
CA LEU A 81 6.35 -4.52 -12.21
C LEU A 81 5.84 -5.50 -13.26
N THR A 82 4.53 -5.57 -13.48
CA THR A 82 3.90 -6.65 -14.25
C THR A 82 3.27 -6.22 -15.57
N GLY A 83 2.93 -4.93 -15.71
CA GLY A 83 2.10 -4.42 -16.80
C GLY A 83 0.62 -4.86 -16.73
N ASP A 84 0.21 -5.64 -15.73
CA ASP A 84 -1.16 -6.16 -15.63
C ASP A 84 -2.12 -5.05 -15.16
N LYS A 85 -3.07 -4.71 -16.04
CA LYS A 85 -4.10 -3.69 -15.81
C LYS A 85 -5.03 -4.01 -14.65
N LYS A 86 -5.12 -5.27 -14.19
CA LYS A 86 -5.81 -5.64 -12.95
C LYS A 86 -5.31 -4.83 -11.78
N HIS A 87 -3.99 -4.66 -11.65
CA HIS A 87 -3.41 -3.90 -10.55
C HIS A 87 -3.72 -2.41 -10.68
N LEU A 88 -3.60 -1.84 -11.89
CA LEU A 88 -4.02 -0.46 -12.13
C LEU A 88 -5.50 -0.22 -11.74
N ASN A 89 -6.39 -1.16 -12.10
CA ASN A 89 -7.80 -1.07 -11.71
C ASN A 89 -7.96 -1.07 -10.19
N ARG A 90 -7.29 -1.99 -9.47
CA ARG A 90 -7.31 -2.01 -8.00
C ARG A 90 -6.81 -0.70 -7.38
N ALA A 91 -5.76 -0.10 -7.92
CA ALA A 91 -5.30 1.21 -7.51
C ALA A 91 -6.40 2.26 -7.69
N VAL A 92 -7.03 2.34 -8.87
CA VAL A 92 -8.13 3.27 -9.10
C VAL A 92 -9.30 3.06 -8.13
N GLN A 93 -9.65 1.80 -7.78
CA GLN A 93 -10.70 1.54 -6.79
C GLN A 93 -10.35 2.09 -5.40
N PHE A 94 -9.10 1.95 -4.97
CA PHE A 94 -8.63 2.54 -3.70
C PHE A 94 -8.73 4.07 -3.73
N GLY A 95 -8.32 4.70 -4.83
CA GLY A 95 -8.48 6.15 -5.03
C GLY A 95 -9.94 6.61 -4.98
N LYS A 96 -10.87 5.86 -5.60
CA LYS A 96 -12.30 6.14 -5.53
C LYS A 96 -12.87 5.96 -4.12
N PHE A 97 -12.46 4.91 -3.42
CA PHE A 97 -12.95 4.60 -2.08
C PHE A 97 -12.67 5.74 -1.08
N ILE A 98 -11.55 6.45 -1.21
CA ILE A 98 -11.21 7.58 -0.34
C ILE A 98 -12.33 8.65 -0.28
N PHE A 99 -13.12 8.78 -1.35
CA PHE A 99 -14.18 9.77 -1.48
C PHE A 99 -15.59 9.25 -1.16
N THR A 100 -15.74 8.00 -0.74
CA THR A 100 -17.06 7.47 -0.36
C THR A 100 -17.47 7.94 1.04
N ASP A 101 -18.77 8.05 1.28
CA ASP A 101 -19.30 8.34 2.62
C ASP A 101 -18.86 7.30 3.64
N GLU A 102 -18.77 6.03 3.23
CA GLU A 102 -18.26 4.95 4.06
C GLU A 102 -16.84 5.24 4.57
N CYS A 103 -15.93 5.66 3.69
CA CYS A 103 -14.56 6.00 4.07
C CYS A 103 -14.52 7.26 4.94
N ILE A 104 -15.25 8.30 4.54
CA ILE A 104 -15.24 9.60 5.22
C ILE A 104 -15.78 9.48 6.65
N GLN A 105 -16.87 8.72 6.84
CA GLN A 105 -17.49 8.53 8.16
C GLN A 105 -16.79 7.45 8.98
N GLY A 106 -16.25 6.41 8.33
CA GLY A 106 -15.60 5.28 8.99
C GLY A 106 -14.13 5.52 9.38
N SER A 107 -13.49 6.57 8.84
CA SER A 107 -12.09 6.87 9.08
C SER A 107 -11.86 7.71 10.33
N ARG A 108 -10.78 7.40 11.05
CA ARG A 108 -10.27 8.28 12.11
C ARG A 108 -9.62 9.52 11.51
N ARG A 109 -9.75 10.65 12.22
CA ARG A 109 -9.02 11.88 11.89
C ARG A 109 -7.52 11.66 12.18
N PRO A 110 -6.61 11.90 11.22
CA PRO A 110 -5.17 11.83 11.47
C PRO A 110 -4.72 12.89 12.48
N ASP A 111 -3.65 12.61 13.22
CA ASP A 111 -3.05 13.56 14.16
C ASP A 111 -2.58 14.83 13.42
N ASN A 112 -1.91 14.64 12.27
CA ASN A 112 -1.46 15.73 11.41
C ASN A 112 -2.17 15.70 10.05
N LEU A 113 -3.35 16.32 9.98
CA LEU A 113 -4.28 16.27 8.83
C LEU A 113 -3.67 16.66 7.47
N TYR A 114 -2.68 17.55 7.44
CA TYR A 114 -2.08 18.04 6.18
C TYR A 114 -0.67 17.52 5.94
N SER A 115 -0.16 16.64 6.81
CA SER A 115 1.17 16.06 6.65
C SER A 115 1.25 15.08 5.48
N LEU A 116 2.48 14.81 5.02
CA LEU A 116 2.74 13.86 3.94
C LEU A 116 2.37 12.42 4.33
N TYR A 117 2.80 11.94 5.50
CA TYR A 117 2.67 10.52 5.84
C TYR A 117 1.37 10.13 6.51
N GLU A 118 0.68 11.06 7.20
CA GLU A 118 -0.58 10.77 7.88
C GLU A 118 -1.78 11.44 7.20
N GLY A 119 -1.53 12.57 6.55
CA GLY A 119 -2.56 13.49 6.10
C GLY A 119 -2.81 13.51 4.60
N LEU A 120 -3.53 14.55 4.19
CA LEU A 120 -4.02 14.76 2.84
C LEU A 120 -2.92 15.02 1.82
N ALA A 121 -1.76 15.57 2.22
CA ALA A 121 -0.66 15.78 1.29
C ALA A 121 -0.21 14.45 0.67
N GLY A 122 -0.16 13.38 1.47
CA GLY A 122 0.12 12.04 0.97
C GLY A 122 -0.98 11.45 0.09
N THR A 123 -2.24 11.68 0.44
CA THR A 123 -3.38 11.32 -0.42
C THR A 123 -3.27 12.01 -1.78
N VAL A 124 -2.89 13.28 -1.82
CA VAL A 124 -2.71 14.02 -3.08
C VAL A 124 -1.56 13.46 -3.91
N CYS A 125 -0.42 13.07 -3.30
CA CYS A 125 0.65 12.38 -4.03
C CYS A 125 0.12 11.13 -4.74
N TYR A 126 -0.61 10.29 -4.01
CA TYR A 126 -1.19 9.07 -4.56
C TYR A 126 -2.17 9.35 -5.71
N LEU A 127 -3.08 10.31 -5.53
CA LEU A 127 -4.05 10.68 -6.57
C LEU A 127 -3.38 11.28 -7.81
N SER A 128 -2.32 12.07 -7.61
CA SER A 128 -1.50 12.59 -8.71
C SER A 128 -0.82 11.45 -9.47
N ASP A 129 -0.25 10.48 -8.76
CA ASP A 129 0.43 9.32 -9.37
C ASP A 129 -0.52 8.37 -10.10
N LEU A 130 -1.82 8.31 -9.72
CA LEU A 130 -2.83 7.61 -10.52
C LEU A 130 -2.99 8.20 -11.93
N THR A 131 -2.60 9.45 -12.17
CA THR A 131 -2.67 10.09 -13.49
C THR A 131 -1.49 9.72 -14.40
N GLN A 132 -0.38 9.25 -13.83
CA GLN A 132 0.83 8.82 -14.52
C GLN A 132 1.36 7.51 -13.89
N PRO A 133 0.57 6.42 -13.94
CA PRO A 133 0.83 5.21 -13.17
C PRO A 133 2.15 4.51 -13.53
N GLU A 134 2.66 4.71 -14.74
CA GLU A 134 3.95 4.20 -15.20
C GLU A 134 5.16 4.87 -14.53
N LYS A 135 4.98 6.09 -14.00
CA LYS A 135 6.01 6.85 -13.26
C LYS A 135 5.76 6.89 -11.76
N ALA A 136 4.64 6.33 -11.30
CA ALA A 136 4.22 6.39 -9.90
C ALA A 136 5.28 5.79 -8.97
N SER A 137 5.63 6.53 -7.92
CA SER A 137 6.60 6.08 -6.93
C SER A 137 6.13 6.48 -5.55
N PHE A 138 6.17 5.53 -4.61
CA PHE A 138 5.84 5.86 -3.23
C PHE A 138 6.81 6.95 -2.75
N PRO A 139 6.35 8.05 -2.14
CA PRO A 139 7.22 9.17 -1.80
C PRO A 139 8.47 8.74 -1.05
N PHE A 140 9.64 9.09 -1.61
CA PHE A 140 10.99 8.74 -1.12
C PHE A 140 11.35 7.25 -1.16
N LEU A 141 10.61 6.42 -1.90
CA LEU A 141 10.88 5.00 -2.07
C LEU A 141 10.58 4.54 -3.51
N ASP A 142 11.51 4.82 -4.43
CA ASP A 142 11.50 4.21 -5.76
C ASP A 142 12.32 2.91 -5.76
N VAL A 143 11.77 1.90 -6.42
CA VAL A 143 12.37 0.55 -6.51
C VAL A 143 12.95 0.26 -7.88
N PHE A 144 12.58 1.01 -8.92
CA PHE A 144 13.12 0.84 -10.27
C PHE A 144 14.47 1.57 -10.36
#